data_AF-A0A099ZK27-F1
#
_entry.id   AF-A0A099ZK27-F1
#
_cell.length_a   1.000
_cell.length_b   1.000
_cell.length_c   1.000
_cell.angle_alpha   90.00
_cell.angle_beta   90.00
_cell.angle_gamma   90.00
#
_symmetry.space_group_name_H-M   'P 1'
#
loop_
_entity.id
_entity.type
_entity.pdbx_description
1 polymer ?
#
loop_
_entity_poly.entity_id
_entity_poly.type
_entity_poly.pdbx_seq_one_letter_code
_entity_poly.pdbx_strand_id
1 'polypeptide(L)'
;AGSQGIDLVTTIAVTLVDTKPRAVPAGWYKPKGNLGALLLGRSSAGLQGLIVMPGVIDADFAGEVKIVLYTLHPPIVVPVGSRLAQLVPLTNLLQTLPLSSQVGNVRGDKGFGSTGPAACLSLQLRQRPTIKVKLCSRGEQISIPLLLDTGADVTMIS
;
A
#
# COMPACT_ATOMS: atom_id res chain seq x y z
N ALA A 1 9.46 -21.27 -21.45
CA ALA A 1 8.34 -20.51 -22.03
C ALA A 1 7.06 -20.96 -21.32
N GLY A 2 6.21 -20.03 -20.89
CA GLY A 2 5.03 -20.33 -20.05
C GLY A 2 4.80 -19.37 -18.87
N SER A 3 5.65 -18.34 -18.70
CA SER A 3 5.45 -17.32 -17.66
C SER A 3 4.25 -16.46 -17.99
N GLN A 4 3.35 -16.30 -17.01
CA GLN A 4 2.14 -15.50 -17.13
C GLN A 4 2.33 -14.02 -16.75
N GLY A 5 3.43 -13.71 -16.06
CA GLY A 5 3.71 -12.36 -15.55
C GLY A 5 5.14 -11.91 -15.79
N ILE A 6 5.33 -10.59 -15.69
CA ILE A 6 6.61 -9.90 -15.78
C ILE A 6 7.05 -9.55 -14.36
N ASP A 7 8.24 -9.99 -13.95
CA ASP A 7 8.78 -9.69 -12.62
C ASP A 7 9.02 -8.18 -12.43
N LEU A 8 8.61 -7.67 -11.28
CA LEU A 8 8.94 -6.32 -10.81
C LEU A 8 10.06 -6.39 -9.78
N VAL A 9 10.94 -5.40 -9.81
CA VAL A 9 12.08 -5.24 -8.90
C VAL A 9 11.91 -4.00 -8.04
N THR A 10 12.26 -4.08 -6.76
CA THR A 10 12.33 -2.88 -5.90
C THR A 10 13.46 -1.95 -6.36
N THR A 11 13.20 -0.64 -6.42
CA THR A 11 14.23 0.36 -6.78
C THR A 11 14.96 0.93 -5.56
N ILE A 12 14.44 0.67 -4.36
CA ILE A 12 15.04 1.07 -3.08
C ILE A 12 15.09 -0.12 -2.12
N ALA A 13 15.98 -0.04 -1.14
CA ALA A 13 15.93 -0.93 0.01
C ALA A 13 14.83 -0.49 0.97
N VAL A 14 14.14 -1.45 1.60
CA VAL A 14 13.16 -1.16 2.65
C VAL A 14 13.33 -2.13 3.82
N THR A 15 13.20 -1.63 5.03
CA THR A 15 13.10 -2.46 6.24
C THR A 15 11.69 -2.34 6.80
N LEU A 16 10.96 -3.44 6.82
CA LEU A 16 9.64 -3.54 7.42
C LEU A 16 9.82 -3.89 8.90
N VAL A 17 9.68 -2.89 9.78
CA VAL A 17 9.83 -3.05 11.24
C VAL A 17 8.50 -3.33 11.96
N ASP A 18 7.39 -3.23 11.23
CA ASP A 18 6.03 -3.45 11.70
C ASP A 18 5.21 -4.15 10.59
N THR A 19 3.96 -4.45 10.92
CA THR A 19 3.00 -5.06 9.99
C THR A 19 2.25 -4.02 9.15
N LYS A 20 2.64 -2.73 9.21
CA LYS A 20 2.00 -1.65 8.46
C LYS A 20 2.37 -1.76 6.97
N PRO A 21 1.40 -1.65 6.05
CA PRO A 21 1.69 -1.63 4.62
C PRO A 21 2.59 -0.46 4.23
N ARG A 22 3.55 -0.71 3.34
CA ARG A 22 4.47 0.29 2.79
C ARG A 22 4.51 0.20 1.28
N ALA A 23 4.31 1.33 0.61
CA ALA A 23 4.48 1.43 -0.83
C ALA A 23 5.96 1.58 -1.18
N VAL A 24 6.48 0.67 -2.00
CA VAL A 24 7.87 0.65 -2.45
C VAL A 24 7.89 0.84 -3.97
N PRO A 25 8.64 1.81 -4.49
CA PRO A 25 8.77 2.00 -5.93
C PRO A 25 9.39 0.78 -6.62
N ALA A 26 8.86 0.46 -7.80
CA ALA A 26 9.29 -0.64 -8.64
C ALA A 26 9.60 -0.21 -10.08
N GLY A 27 9.79 1.10 -10.28
CA GLY A 27 10.11 1.71 -11.55
C GLY A 27 8.89 1.95 -12.44
N TRP A 28 9.17 2.45 -13.63
CA TRP A 28 8.17 2.84 -14.61
C TRP A 28 7.75 1.63 -15.44
N TYR A 29 6.46 1.34 -15.44
CA TYR A 29 5.88 0.34 -16.31
C TYR A 29 4.70 0.95 -17.06
N LYS A 30 4.75 0.82 -18.39
CA LYS A 30 3.63 1.19 -19.25
C LYS A 30 3.08 -0.09 -19.89
N PRO A 31 1.84 -0.50 -19.56
CA PRO A 31 1.20 -1.60 -20.25
C PRO A 31 1.17 -1.36 -21.77
N LYS A 32 1.34 -2.41 -22.57
CA LYS A 32 1.26 -2.31 -24.04
C LYS A 32 -0.20 -2.38 -24.50
N GLY A 33 -0.59 -1.48 -25.39
CA GLY A 33 -1.93 -1.44 -26.00
C GLY A 33 -3.02 -1.09 -24.98
N ASN A 34 -4.14 -1.79 -25.03
CA ASN A 34 -5.31 -1.56 -24.17
C ASN A 34 -5.37 -2.51 -22.96
N LEU A 35 -4.28 -3.22 -22.66
CA LEU A 35 -4.23 -4.17 -21.56
C LEU A 35 -3.90 -3.46 -20.25
N GLY A 36 -4.66 -3.74 -19.20
CA GLY A 36 -4.22 -3.46 -17.84
C GLY A 36 -3.30 -4.58 -17.34
N ALA A 37 -2.96 -4.53 -16.06
CA ALA A 37 -2.25 -5.63 -15.39
C ALA A 37 -2.69 -5.79 -13.93
N LEU A 38 -2.66 -7.04 -13.46
CA LEU A 38 -2.74 -7.37 -12.04
C LEU A 38 -1.33 -7.37 -11.46
N LEU A 39 -1.11 -6.52 -10.46
CA LEU A 39 0.07 -6.58 -9.61
C LEU A 39 -0.16 -7.63 -8.53
N LEU A 40 0.65 -8.67 -8.53
CA LEU A 40 0.56 -9.81 -7.59
C LEU A 40 1.91 -10.11 -6.97
N GLY A 41 1.90 -10.68 -5.77
CA GLY A 41 3.10 -11.20 -5.13
C GLY A 41 3.67 -12.43 -5.86
N ARG A 42 4.99 -12.59 -5.80
CA ARG A 42 5.65 -13.84 -6.21
C ARG A 42 5.56 -14.85 -5.07
N SER A 43 5.49 -16.14 -5.41
CA SER A 43 5.44 -17.22 -4.41
C SER A 43 6.63 -17.17 -3.44
N SER A 44 7.81 -16.77 -3.93
CA SER A 44 9.01 -16.59 -3.12
C SER A 44 8.86 -15.51 -2.05
N ALA A 45 8.09 -14.45 -2.30
CA ALA A 45 7.82 -13.42 -1.30
C ALA A 45 6.92 -13.98 -0.18
N GLY A 46 5.86 -14.70 -0.56
CA GLY A 46 4.95 -15.34 0.39
C GLY A 46 5.65 -16.33 1.33
N LEU A 47 6.63 -17.10 0.83
CA LEU A 47 7.44 -18.00 1.65
C LEU A 47 8.26 -17.29 2.73
N GLN A 48 8.62 -16.02 2.51
CA GLN A 48 9.37 -15.21 3.47
C GLN A 48 8.45 -14.47 4.46
N GLY A 49 7.13 -14.73 4.43
CA GLY A 49 6.15 -13.98 5.21
C GLY A 49 5.94 -12.55 4.71
N LEU A 50 6.43 -12.24 3.51
CA LEU A 50 6.26 -10.95 2.84
C LEU A 50 5.05 -11.03 1.91
N ILE A 51 4.07 -10.18 2.15
CA ILE A 51 2.84 -10.15 1.38
C ILE A 51 2.81 -8.88 0.54
N VAL A 52 2.56 -9.07 -0.75
CA VAL A 52 2.28 -8.01 -1.71
C VAL A 52 0.77 -7.83 -1.76
N MET A 53 0.28 -6.63 -1.46
CA MET A 53 -1.14 -6.32 -1.65
C MET A 53 -1.45 -6.35 -3.16
N PRO A 54 -2.47 -7.11 -3.59
CA PRO A 54 -2.89 -7.10 -4.97
C PRO A 54 -3.28 -5.71 -5.44
N GLY A 55 -2.98 -5.38 -6.69
CA GLY A 55 -3.33 -4.09 -7.29
C GLY A 55 -3.73 -4.22 -8.75
N VAL A 56 -4.52 -3.25 -9.23
CA VAL A 56 -4.87 -3.12 -10.65
C VAL A 56 -4.12 -1.92 -11.23
N ILE A 57 -3.33 -2.19 -12.27
CA ILE A 57 -2.67 -1.18 -13.08
C ILE A 57 -3.52 -1.00 -14.35
N ASP A 58 -4.12 0.16 -14.51
CA ASP A 58 -4.94 0.46 -15.69
C ASP A 58 -4.07 0.64 -16.93
N ALA A 59 -4.65 0.39 -18.10
CA ALA A 59 -3.94 0.51 -19.38
C ALA A 59 -3.43 1.94 -19.66
N ASP A 60 -4.12 2.95 -19.13
CA ASP A 60 -3.78 4.37 -19.25
C ASP A 60 -2.97 4.91 -18.06
N PHE A 61 -2.60 4.06 -17.10
CA PHE A 61 -1.70 4.45 -16.03
C PHE A 61 -0.29 4.70 -16.60
N ALA A 62 0.21 5.91 -16.38
CA ALA A 62 1.50 6.37 -16.89
C ALA A 62 2.49 6.72 -15.78
N GLY A 63 2.15 6.47 -14.51
CA GLY A 63 3.00 6.76 -13.36
C GLY A 63 4.00 5.65 -13.03
N GLU A 64 4.79 5.88 -11.98
CA GLU A 64 5.67 4.87 -11.41
C GLU A 64 4.84 3.78 -10.70
N VAL A 65 5.12 2.51 -10.99
CA VAL A 65 4.48 1.40 -10.29
C VAL A 65 5.07 1.27 -8.90
N LYS A 66 4.20 1.16 -7.90
CA LYS A 66 4.58 0.92 -6.51
C LYS A 66 4.02 -0.41 -6.04
N ILE A 67 4.86 -1.21 -5.41
CA ILE A 67 4.51 -2.46 -4.75
C ILE A 67 4.17 -2.14 -3.30
N VAL A 68 2.95 -2.43 -2.87
CA VAL A 68 2.59 -2.31 -1.45
C VAL A 68 2.95 -3.60 -0.73
N LEU A 69 3.90 -3.52 0.20
CA LEU A 69 4.42 -4.62 0.97
C LEU A 69 3.95 -4.53 2.42
N TYR A 70 3.63 -5.67 3.02
CA TYR A 70 3.61 -5.81 4.48
C TYR A 70 4.19 -7.18 4.85
N THR A 71 4.61 -7.32 6.10
CA THR A 71 5.13 -8.59 6.63
C THR A 71 4.24 -9.12 7.74
N LEU A 72 4.14 -10.45 7.84
CA LEU A 72 3.54 -11.13 8.99
C LEU A 72 4.49 -11.19 10.20
N HIS A 73 5.81 -11.13 9.96
CA HIS A 73 6.84 -11.33 10.98
C HIS A 73 7.95 -10.27 10.84
N PRO A 74 7.75 -9.04 11.36
CA PRO A 74 8.81 -8.04 11.38
C PRO A 74 9.93 -8.44 12.37
N PRO A 75 11.19 -8.04 12.15
CA PRO A 75 11.65 -7.23 11.01
C PRO A 75 11.97 -8.06 9.76
N ILE A 76 11.68 -7.51 8.56
CA ILE A 76 12.19 -8.04 7.28
C ILE A 76 12.97 -6.94 6.54
N VAL A 77 14.17 -7.28 6.07
CA VAL A 77 14.97 -6.43 5.19
C VAL A 77 14.76 -6.86 3.74
N VAL A 78 14.38 -5.91 2.89
CA VAL A 78 14.22 -6.08 1.46
C VAL A 78 15.30 -5.27 0.75
N PRO A 79 16.32 -5.91 0.16
CA PRO A 79 17.35 -5.23 -0.62
C PRO A 79 16.79 -4.55 -1.89
N VAL A 80 17.55 -3.60 -2.43
CA VAL A 80 17.34 -3.08 -3.80
C VAL A 80 17.42 -4.24 -4.81
N GLY A 81 16.58 -4.22 -5.84
CA GLY A 81 16.58 -5.24 -6.89
C GLY A 81 15.82 -6.52 -6.53
N SER A 82 15.13 -6.55 -5.39
CA SER A 82 14.38 -7.72 -4.95
C SER A 82 13.18 -7.96 -5.87
N ARG A 83 13.10 -9.15 -6.46
CA ARG A 83 11.98 -9.60 -7.29
C ARG A 83 10.87 -10.15 -6.40
N LEU A 84 9.93 -9.30 -6.00
CA LEU A 84 8.90 -9.64 -5.01
C LEU A 84 7.49 -9.66 -5.58
N ALA A 85 7.26 -8.93 -6.67
CA ALA A 85 5.96 -8.84 -7.32
C ALA A 85 6.09 -9.14 -8.82
N GLN A 86 4.96 -9.35 -9.47
CA GLN A 86 4.86 -9.55 -10.90
C GLN A 86 3.61 -8.84 -11.43
N LEU A 87 3.67 -8.40 -12.69
CA LEU A 87 2.53 -7.90 -13.43
C LEU A 87 1.99 -9.00 -14.35
N VAL A 88 0.75 -9.40 -14.13
CA VAL A 88 0.03 -10.36 -14.98
C VAL A 88 -0.90 -9.56 -15.90
N PRO A 89 -0.72 -9.60 -17.23
CA PRO A 89 -1.58 -8.86 -18.15
C PRO A 89 -3.06 -9.21 -17.99
N LEU A 90 -3.92 -8.19 -18.02
CA LEU A 90 -5.36 -8.34 -17.88
C LEU A 90 -6.08 -7.60 -19.01
N THR A 91 -7.00 -8.30 -19.69
CA THR A 91 -7.85 -7.70 -20.72
C THR A 91 -8.87 -6.76 -20.09
N ASN A 92 -8.98 -5.53 -20.61
CA ASN A 92 -9.96 -4.57 -20.14
C ASN A 92 -11.33 -4.83 -20.78
N LEU A 93 -12.20 -5.56 -20.07
CA LEU A 93 -13.57 -5.87 -20.50
C LEU A 93 -14.55 -4.72 -20.29
N LEU A 94 -14.15 -3.64 -19.61
CA LEU A 94 -15.03 -2.49 -19.39
C LEU A 94 -15.23 -1.66 -20.67
N GLN A 95 -14.33 -1.76 -21.65
CA GLN A 95 -14.49 -1.10 -22.95
C GLN A 95 -15.73 -1.58 -23.72
N THR A 96 -16.24 -2.77 -23.42
CA THR A 96 -17.41 -3.36 -24.09
C THR A 96 -18.72 -3.12 -23.35
N LEU A 97 -18.70 -2.48 -22.18
CA LEU A 97 -19.90 -2.21 -21.40
C LEU A 97 -20.48 -0.82 -21.74
N PRO A 98 -21.81 -0.68 -21.90
CA PRO A 98 -22.45 0.61 -22.03
C PRO A 98 -22.42 1.34 -20.67
N LEU A 99 -21.35 2.10 -20.43
CA LEU A 99 -21.17 2.89 -19.20
C LEU A 99 -22.00 4.17 -19.29
N SER A 100 -22.99 4.31 -18.41
CA SER A 100 -23.75 5.56 -18.24
C SER A 100 -22.84 6.62 -17.59
N SER A 101 -22.43 7.61 -18.38
CA SER A 101 -22.05 8.96 -17.96
C SER A 101 -21.26 9.10 -16.64
N GLN A 102 -19.94 8.93 -16.71
CA GLN A 102 -18.94 9.73 -15.96
C GLN A 102 -17.48 9.34 -16.30
N VAL A 103 -17.19 8.90 -17.52
CA VAL A 103 -15.80 8.58 -17.94
C VAL A 103 -15.14 9.86 -18.48
N GLY A 104 -14.82 10.76 -17.57
CA GLY A 104 -14.09 11.99 -17.89
C GLY A 104 -12.90 12.10 -16.96
N ASN A 105 -11.84 11.34 -17.23
CA ASN A 105 -10.44 11.75 -17.11
C ASN A 105 -9.51 10.56 -17.32
N VAL A 106 -8.43 10.78 -18.07
CA VAL A 106 -7.26 9.89 -18.14
C VAL A 106 -6.70 9.73 -16.73
N ARG A 107 -6.44 8.50 -16.29
CA ARG A 107 -5.90 8.24 -14.95
C ARG A 107 -4.55 8.94 -14.73
N GLY A 108 -3.70 8.93 -15.76
CA GLY A 108 -2.38 9.56 -15.74
C GLY A 108 -1.46 8.87 -14.74
N ASP A 109 -0.82 9.64 -13.87
CA ASP A 109 0.09 9.18 -12.82
C ASP A 109 -0.59 8.99 -11.44
N LYS A 110 -1.91 9.18 -11.36
CA LYS A 110 -2.66 9.18 -10.09
C LYS A 110 -3.03 7.76 -9.63
N GLY A 111 -2.65 7.41 -8.40
CA GLY A 111 -2.92 6.11 -7.76
C GLY A 111 -3.43 6.23 -6.32
N PHE A 112 -3.67 5.10 -5.66
CA PHE A 112 -3.99 5.02 -4.21
C PHE A 112 -5.21 5.83 -3.75
N GLY A 113 -6.37 5.63 -4.40
CA GLY A 113 -7.60 6.32 -3.99
C GLY A 113 -7.73 7.74 -4.53
N SER A 114 -7.05 8.06 -5.64
CA SER A 114 -7.14 9.37 -6.32
C SER A 114 -8.51 9.69 -6.90
N THR A 115 -9.41 8.71 -6.98
CA THR A 115 -10.78 8.86 -7.47
C THR A 115 -11.75 8.54 -6.33
N GLY A 116 -12.35 9.57 -5.73
CA GLY A 116 -13.39 9.44 -4.71
C GLY A 116 -12.92 9.62 -3.26
N PRO A 117 -13.84 9.52 -2.29
CA PRO A 117 -13.53 9.68 -0.87
C PRO A 117 -12.55 8.58 -0.39
N ALA A 118 -11.53 8.98 0.37
CA ALA A 118 -10.58 8.03 0.94
C ALA A 118 -11.24 7.19 2.04
N ALA A 119 -10.97 5.88 2.04
CA ALA A 119 -11.27 5.03 3.19
C ALA A 119 -10.28 5.36 4.32
N CYS A 120 -10.72 6.11 5.32
CA CYS A 120 -9.91 6.46 6.48
C CYS A 120 -10.04 5.39 7.56
N LEU A 121 -8.92 5.12 8.25
CA LEU A 121 -8.96 4.30 9.46
C LEU A 121 -9.69 5.10 10.55
N SER A 122 -10.95 4.75 10.78
CA SER A 122 -11.80 5.43 11.75
C SER A 122 -11.86 4.63 13.04
N LEU A 123 -11.33 5.19 14.12
CA LEU A 123 -11.60 4.70 15.47
C LEU A 123 -12.80 5.46 16.01
N GLN A 124 -13.82 4.75 16.50
CA GLN A 124 -14.94 5.39 17.18
C GLN A 124 -14.43 5.92 18.53
N LEU A 125 -14.14 7.23 18.60
CA LEU A 125 -13.60 7.91 19.79
C LEU A 125 -14.64 8.11 20.91
N ARG A 126 -15.44 7.08 21.25
CA ARG A 126 -16.24 7.11 22.48
C ARG A 126 -15.33 7.17 23.72
N GLN A 127 -14.14 6.57 23.63
CA GLN A 127 -13.06 6.68 24.60
C GLN A 127 -11.76 6.98 23.86
N ARG A 128 -11.00 8.00 24.30
CA ARG A 128 -9.70 8.36 23.72
C ARG A 128 -8.67 7.28 24.13
N PRO A 129 -7.89 6.73 23.19
CA PRO A 129 -6.83 5.78 23.54
C PRO A 129 -5.84 6.49 24.45
N THR A 130 -5.63 5.96 25.65
CA THR A 130 -4.72 6.52 26.65
C THR A 130 -3.76 5.44 27.13
N ILE A 131 -2.52 5.83 27.37
CA ILE A 131 -1.51 4.99 28.01
C ILE A 131 -1.20 5.56 29.39
N LYS A 132 -1.11 4.69 30.41
CA LYS A 132 -0.69 5.11 31.75
C LYS A 132 0.83 5.25 31.75
N VAL A 133 1.30 6.48 31.96
CA VAL A 133 2.73 6.79 32.06
C VAL A 133 3.06 7.12 33.50
N LYS A 134 4.14 6.51 33.98
CA LYS A 134 4.73 6.80 35.28
C LYS A 134 5.79 7.88 35.10
N LEU A 135 5.56 9.05 35.68
CA LEU A 135 6.55 10.11 35.79
C LEU A 135 7.20 10.02 37.16
N CYS A 136 8.54 9.98 37.19
CA CYS A 136 9.31 9.97 38.43
C CYS A 136 10.14 11.26 38.51
N SER A 137 10.02 12.00 39.62
CA SER A 137 10.83 13.20 39.88
C SER A 137 11.13 13.31 41.37
N ARG A 138 12.40 13.53 41.73
CA ARG A 138 12.88 13.70 43.13
C ARG A 138 12.38 12.63 44.12
N GLY A 139 12.22 11.39 43.66
CA GLY A 139 11.75 10.26 44.48
C GLY A 139 10.22 10.12 44.58
N GLU A 140 9.46 11.08 44.04
CA GLU A 140 8.01 10.97 43.90
C GLU A 140 7.65 10.35 42.55
N GLN A 141 6.61 9.52 42.55
CA GLN A 141 6.08 8.88 41.36
C GLN A 141 4.61 9.23 41.19
N ILE A 142 4.26 9.77 40.03
CA ILE A 142 2.86 9.99 39.64
C ILE A 142 2.53 9.16 38.41
N SER A 143 1.32 8.62 38.38
CA SER A 143 0.82 7.83 37.26
C SER A 143 -0.30 8.61 36.61
N ILE A 144 -0.07 9.05 35.37
CA ILE A 144 -1.03 9.88 34.62
C ILE A 144 -1.45 9.16 33.34
N PRO A 145 -2.76 9.17 33.00
CA PRO A 145 -3.20 8.74 31.68
C PRO A 145 -2.81 9.82 30.65
N LEU A 146 -1.92 9.48 29.73
CA LEU A 146 -1.57 10.33 28.59
C LEU A 146 -2.28 9.83 27.34
N LEU A 147 -2.63 10.75 26.44
CA LEU A 147 -3.22 10.39 25.15
C LEU A 147 -2.18 9.59 24.35
N LEU A 148 -2.59 8.44 23.81
CA LEU A 148 -1.76 7.67 22.92
C LEU A 148 -1.85 8.31 21.54
N ASP A 149 -0.77 8.99 21.12
CA ASP A 149 -0.64 9.46 19.76
C ASP A 149 -0.51 8.25 18.82
N THR A 150 -1.49 8.08 17.93
CA THR A 150 -1.51 6.99 16.94
C THR A 150 -0.78 7.35 15.65
N GLY A 151 -0.23 8.57 15.55
CA GLY A 151 0.39 9.09 14.33
C GLY A 151 -0.63 9.37 13.23
N ALA A 152 -1.89 9.65 13.60
CA ALA A 152 -2.92 10.08 12.66
C ALA A 152 -2.86 11.60 12.50
N ASP A 153 -2.24 12.09 11.42
CA ASP A 153 -2.13 13.52 11.09
C ASP A 153 -3.46 14.17 10.64
N VAL A 154 -4.59 13.46 10.73
CA VAL A 154 -5.89 13.99 10.33
C VAL A 154 -6.88 13.85 11.47
N THR A 155 -7.08 14.94 12.19
CA THR A 155 -8.24 15.09 13.08
C THR A 155 -9.43 15.50 12.22
N MET A 156 -10.28 14.56 11.84
CA MET A 156 -11.59 14.90 11.29
C MET A 156 -12.51 15.33 12.43
N ILE A 157 -12.77 16.63 12.51
CA ILE A 157 -13.85 17.18 13.34
C ILE A 157 -15.10 17.19 12.46
N SER A 158 -16.10 16.40 12.83
CA SER A 158 -17.46 16.52 12.30
C SER A 158 -18.24 17.56 13.07
#